data_AF-A0A2J0LFU0-F1
#
_entry.id   AF-A0A2J0LFU0-F1
#
_cell.length_a   1.000
_cell.length_b   1.000
_cell.length_c   1.000
_cell.angle_alpha   90.00
_cell.angle_beta   90.00
_cell.angle_gamma   90.00
#
_symmetry.space_group_name_H-M   'P 1'
#
loop_
_entity.id
_entity.type
_entity.pdbx_description
1 polymer ?
#
loop_
_entity_poly.entity_id
_entity_poly.type
_entity_poly.pdbx_seq_one_letter_code
_entity_poly.pdbx_strand_id
1 'polypeptide(L)'
;AFSLEGILDFMMGNNSPLIHEGKNLLIEEFGKEYGTYFSILELISVGKTSRSEIESVLESDTGGHLDRLERDYVIIAKYKPIDAKPNSRFQKYRIIDNFLNFWFRFIYRNRSAIETGNFDYVKDVVKRDYSTYCGRMLEYFYHNVFAETGKYNRIGSYWEKGNSNEIDLVAVNDMKKEVVVADIKLNKEKIDLNGLKEKSGRVIAAYPKYQFEWLSLSLEDIRKFL
;
A
#
# COMPACT_ATOMS: atom_id res chain seq x y z
N ALA A 1 3.53 -19.91 14.84
CA ALA A 1 2.79 -18.88 14.08
C ALA A 1 1.44 -19.47 13.68
N PHE A 2 0.36 -18.69 13.69
CA PHE A 2 -0.93 -19.14 13.18
C PHE A 2 -0.85 -19.39 11.66
N SER A 3 -1.55 -20.39 11.14
CA SER A 3 -1.71 -20.58 9.69
C SER A 3 -2.62 -19.47 9.14
N LEU A 4 -2.52 -19.18 7.84
CA LEU A 4 -3.45 -18.26 7.18
C LEU A 4 -4.90 -18.70 7.43
N GLU A 5 -5.19 -19.98 7.28
CA GLU A 5 -6.53 -20.53 7.53
C GLU A 5 -6.99 -20.28 8.96
N GLY A 6 -6.15 -20.54 9.97
CA GLY A 6 -6.50 -20.26 11.35
C GLY A 6 -6.74 -18.77 11.64
N ILE A 7 -5.99 -17.88 10.99
CA ILE A 7 -6.22 -16.43 11.07
C ILE A 7 -7.56 -16.08 10.44
N LEU A 8 -7.86 -16.60 9.24
CA LEU A 8 -9.12 -16.31 8.56
C LEU A 8 -10.33 -16.86 9.31
N ASP A 9 -10.22 -18.03 9.93
CA ASP A 9 -11.28 -18.60 10.77
C ASP A 9 -11.56 -17.74 12.00
N PHE A 10 -10.50 -17.22 12.64
CA PHE A 10 -10.64 -16.28 13.75
C PHE A 10 -11.26 -14.95 13.31
N MET A 11 -10.83 -14.42 12.16
CA MET A 11 -11.31 -13.13 11.65
C MET A 11 -12.73 -13.18 11.09
N MET A 12 -13.15 -14.29 10.49
CA MET A 12 -14.38 -14.40 9.70
C MET A 12 -15.22 -15.62 10.11
N GLY A 13 -15.81 -15.53 11.30
CA GLY A 13 -16.80 -16.48 11.80
C GLY A 13 -18.05 -15.76 12.31
N ASN A 14 -19.14 -16.51 12.52
CA ASN A 14 -20.45 -15.97 12.94
C ASN A 14 -20.39 -14.99 14.12
N ASN A 15 -19.46 -15.18 15.05
CA ASN A 15 -19.30 -14.36 16.25
C ASN A 15 -17.98 -13.58 16.28
N SER A 16 -17.32 -13.41 15.14
CA SER A 16 -16.07 -12.65 15.09
C SER A 16 -16.36 -11.17 15.33
N PRO A 17 -15.79 -10.55 16.40
CA PRO A 17 -15.97 -9.13 16.63
C PRO A 17 -15.35 -8.28 15.50
N LEU A 18 -14.32 -8.81 14.83
CA LEU A 18 -13.57 -8.13 13.78
C LEU A 18 -14.41 -7.82 12.53
N ILE A 19 -15.54 -8.51 12.34
CA ILE A 19 -16.46 -8.22 11.23
C ILE A 19 -17.07 -6.82 11.39
N HIS A 20 -17.52 -6.49 12.61
CA HIS A 20 -18.20 -5.22 12.89
C HIS A 20 -17.23 -4.13 13.36
N GLU A 21 -16.08 -4.52 13.89
CA GLU A 21 -15.09 -3.61 14.46
C GLU A 21 -14.72 -2.45 13.53
N GLY A 22 -14.39 -2.73 12.26
CA GLY A 22 -14.02 -1.66 11.32
C GLY A 22 -15.14 -0.64 11.07
N LYS A 23 -16.41 -1.07 11.13
CA LYS A 23 -17.57 -0.16 11.04
C LYS A 23 -17.75 0.63 12.33
N ASN A 24 -17.64 -0.03 13.49
CA ASN A 24 -17.82 0.59 14.79
C ASN A 24 -16.78 1.68 15.04
N LEU A 25 -15.51 1.38 14.76
CA LEU A 25 -14.39 2.33 14.90
C LEU A 25 -14.58 3.60 14.06
N LEU A 26 -15.18 3.50 12.88
CA LEU A 26 -15.21 4.60 11.92
C LEU A 26 -16.53 5.36 11.85
N ILE A 27 -17.66 4.74 12.22
CA ILE A 27 -18.95 5.46 12.23
C ILE A 27 -18.98 6.51 13.34
N GLU A 28 -18.39 6.22 14.49
CA GLU A 28 -18.27 7.18 15.58
C GLU A 28 -17.47 8.42 15.15
N GLU A 29 -16.40 8.22 14.38
CA GLU A 29 -15.53 9.28 13.87
C GLU A 29 -16.16 10.07 12.72
N PHE A 30 -16.79 9.41 11.75
CA PHE A 30 -17.26 10.06 10.52
C PHE A 30 -18.68 10.64 10.60
N GLY A 31 -19.47 10.22 11.59
CA GLY A 31 -20.86 10.65 11.74
C GLY A 31 -21.72 10.34 10.50
N LYS A 32 -22.62 11.27 10.15
CA LYS A 32 -23.65 11.04 9.11
C LYS A 32 -23.10 10.94 7.68
N GLU A 33 -21.88 11.41 7.42
CA GLU A 33 -21.26 11.39 6.09
C GLU A 33 -20.40 10.14 5.83
N TYR A 34 -20.45 9.12 6.69
CA TYR A 34 -19.56 7.95 6.62
C TYR A 34 -19.59 7.22 5.27
N GLY A 35 -20.69 7.27 4.53
CA GLY A 35 -20.86 6.57 3.26
C GLY A 35 -19.80 6.95 2.22
N THR A 36 -19.54 8.24 2.01
CA THR A 36 -18.54 8.71 1.02
C THR A 36 -17.13 8.31 1.44
N TYR A 37 -16.82 8.43 2.74
CA TYR A 37 -15.52 8.02 3.27
C TYR A 37 -15.28 6.52 3.10
N PHE A 38 -16.27 5.69 3.40
CA PHE A 38 -16.17 4.25 3.26
C PHE A 38 -15.97 3.86 1.80
N SER A 39 -16.67 4.50 0.86
CA SER A 39 -16.46 4.28 -0.58
C SER A 39 -15.05 4.65 -1.02
N ILE A 40 -14.50 5.78 -0.55
CA ILE A 40 -13.11 6.17 -0.84
C ILE A 40 -12.11 5.16 -0.27
N LEU A 41 -12.28 4.75 0.99
CA LEU A 41 -11.39 3.78 1.65
C LEU A 41 -11.47 2.40 1.00
N GLU A 42 -12.66 1.94 0.63
CA GLU A 42 -12.85 0.71 -0.16
C GLU A 42 -12.05 0.79 -1.48
N LEU A 43 -12.19 1.89 -2.23
CA LEU A 43 -11.47 2.09 -3.50
C LEU A 43 -9.95 2.08 -3.32
N ILE A 44 -9.43 2.77 -2.30
CA ILE A 44 -8.00 2.76 -1.98
C ILE A 44 -7.53 1.34 -1.64
N SER A 45 -8.28 0.60 -0.82
CA SER A 45 -7.93 -0.76 -0.38
C SER A 45 -7.78 -1.76 -1.54
N VAL A 46 -8.51 -1.52 -2.65
CA VAL A 46 -8.47 -2.35 -3.86
C VAL A 46 -7.52 -1.80 -4.93
N GLY A 47 -6.86 -0.67 -4.67
CA GLY A 47 -5.79 -0.12 -5.52
C GLY A 47 -6.15 1.07 -6.40
N LYS A 48 -7.33 1.67 -6.25
CA LYS A 48 -7.64 2.97 -6.84
C LYS A 48 -7.05 4.05 -5.93
N THR A 49 -5.79 4.39 -6.20
CA THR A 49 -4.95 5.14 -5.25
C THR A 49 -4.72 6.57 -5.68
N SER A 50 -5.01 6.97 -6.91
CA SER A 50 -4.99 8.38 -7.30
C SER A 50 -6.35 9.04 -7.12
N ARG A 51 -6.36 10.36 -6.86
CA ARG A 51 -7.60 11.14 -6.79
C ARG A 51 -8.45 10.97 -8.06
N SER A 52 -7.82 11.03 -9.24
CA SER A 52 -8.50 10.84 -10.52
C SER A 52 -9.17 9.47 -10.67
N GLU A 53 -8.53 8.39 -10.18
CA GLU A 53 -9.15 7.06 -10.21
C GLU A 53 -10.35 6.96 -9.29
N ILE A 54 -10.28 7.59 -8.11
CA ILE A 54 -11.37 7.59 -7.13
C ILE A 54 -12.54 8.41 -7.64
N GLU A 55 -12.30 9.64 -8.11
CA GLU A 55 -13.32 10.54 -8.68
C GLU A 55 -13.96 9.94 -9.93
N SER A 56 -13.19 9.22 -10.77
CA SER A 56 -13.73 8.53 -11.94
C SER A 56 -14.69 7.41 -11.59
N VAL A 57 -14.58 6.78 -10.42
CA VAL A 57 -15.48 5.70 -9.99
C VAL A 57 -16.67 6.26 -9.20
N LEU A 58 -16.46 7.30 -8.39
CA LEU A 58 -17.51 7.91 -7.57
C LEU A 58 -18.28 9.01 -8.29
N GLU A 59 -17.86 9.40 -9.50
CA GLU A 59 -18.44 10.46 -10.32
C GLU A 59 -18.66 11.77 -9.54
N SER A 60 -17.75 12.09 -8.62
CA SER A 60 -17.86 13.22 -7.69
C SER A 60 -16.50 13.75 -7.25
N ASP A 61 -16.45 15.01 -6.78
CA ASP A 61 -15.24 15.59 -6.20
C ASP A 61 -14.94 14.95 -4.83
N THR A 62 -13.70 14.46 -4.66
CA THR A 62 -13.27 13.77 -3.43
C THR A 62 -12.22 14.54 -2.65
N GLY A 63 -11.86 15.75 -3.08
CA GLY A 63 -10.73 16.51 -2.53
C GLY A 63 -10.88 16.76 -1.03
N GLY A 64 -12.02 17.33 -0.62
CA GLY A 64 -12.29 17.61 0.78
C GLY A 64 -12.37 16.34 1.66
N HIS A 65 -12.85 15.23 1.10
CA HIS A 65 -12.90 13.95 1.83
C HIS A 65 -11.50 13.36 2.03
N LEU A 66 -10.67 13.38 0.98
CA LEU A 66 -9.29 12.91 1.04
C LEU A 66 -8.44 13.75 1.99
N ASP A 67 -8.65 15.07 2.03
CA ASP A 67 -7.95 15.94 2.97
C ASP A 67 -8.38 15.66 4.43
N ARG A 68 -9.67 15.46 4.71
CA ARG A 68 -10.16 15.05 6.04
C ARG A 68 -9.62 13.67 6.46
N LEU A 69 -9.63 12.68 5.56
CA LEU A 69 -9.09 11.33 5.80
C LEU A 69 -7.59 11.34 6.13
N GLU A 70 -6.83 12.25 5.52
CA GLU A 70 -5.39 12.37 5.78
C GLU A 70 -5.10 13.14 7.06
N ARG A 71 -5.72 14.32 7.23
CA ARG A 71 -5.29 15.31 8.24
C ARG A 71 -6.05 15.22 9.54
N ASP A 72 -7.35 14.97 9.46
CA ASP A 72 -8.23 15.03 10.62
C ASP A 72 -8.32 13.64 11.25
N TYR A 73 -8.62 12.61 10.44
CA TYR A 73 -8.77 11.24 10.92
C TYR A 73 -7.47 10.43 10.90
N VAL A 74 -6.47 10.86 10.13
CA VAL A 74 -5.17 10.18 10.00
C VAL A 74 -5.33 8.69 9.62
N ILE A 75 -6.24 8.38 8.70
CA ILE A 75 -6.52 7.00 8.24
C ILE A 75 -5.75 6.69 6.95
N ILE A 76 -5.48 7.72 6.16
CA ILE A 76 -4.72 7.60 4.92
C ILE A 76 -3.46 8.46 4.95
N ALA A 77 -2.46 8.06 4.17
CA ALA A 77 -1.29 8.88 3.88
C ALA A 77 -1.20 9.17 2.37
N LYS A 78 -0.76 10.38 2.03
CA LYS A 78 -0.30 10.73 0.69
C LYS A 78 1.12 10.21 0.48
N TYR A 79 1.39 9.64 -0.68
CA TYR A 79 2.74 9.31 -1.12
C TYR A 79 2.95 9.74 -2.58
N LYS A 80 4.18 10.13 -2.91
CA LYS A 80 4.56 10.67 -4.22
C LYS A 80 5.78 9.91 -4.74
N PRO A 81 6.04 9.92 -6.07
CA PRO A 81 7.31 9.45 -6.57
C PRO A 81 8.45 10.15 -5.84
N ILE A 82 9.55 9.45 -5.58
CA ILE A 82 10.68 9.99 -4.82
C ILE A 82 11.25 11.28 -5.43
N ASP A 83 11.11 11.46 -6.73
CA ASP A 83 11.56 12.61 -7.51
C ASP A 83 10.48 13.69 -7.71
N ALA A 84 9.32 13.55 -7.06
CA ALA A 84 8.25 14.52 -7.17
C ALA A 84 8.66 15.89 -6.59
N LYS A 85 8.32 16.95 -7.32
CA LYS A 85 8.46 18.32 -6.82
C LYS A 85 7.57 18.52 -5.56
N PRO A 86 7.95 19.41 -4.62
CA PRO A 86 7.19 19.64 -3.39
C PRO A 86 5.68 19.86 -3.62
N ASN A 87 5.33 20.69 -4.61
CA ASN A 87 3.96 21.05 -4.95
C ASN A 87 3.30 20.13 -6.00
N SER A 88 3.90 18.97 -6.29
CA SER A 88 3.33 18.01 -7.24
C SER A 88 1.97 17.53 -6.76
N ARG A 89 0.97 17.62 -7.64
CA ARG A 89 -0.36 17.00 -7.47
C ARG A 89 -0.37 15.53 -7.92
N PHE A 90 0.73 15.05 -8.48
CA PHE A 90 0.89 13.65 -8.86
C PHE A 90 1.26 12.84 -7.61
N GLN A 91 0.23 12.39 -6.92
CA GLN A 91 0.31 11.67 -5.65
C GLN A 91 -0.73 10.55 -5.62
N LYS A 92 -0.44 9.54 -4.82
CA LYS A 92 -1.32 8.41 -4.52
C LYS A 92 -1.66 8.41 -3.02
N TYR A 93 -2.69 7.68 -2.66
CA TYR A 93 -3.20 7.52 -1.31
C TYR A 93 -3.15 6.05 -0.90
N ARG A 94 -2.91 5.82 0.38
CA ARG A 94 -2.92 4.48 0.99
C ARG A 94 -3.53 4.55 2.37
N ILE A 95 -4.23 3.50 2.78
CA ILE A 95 -4.67 3.31 4.16
C ILE A 95 -3.44 2.95 4.99
N ILE A 96 -3.23 3.64 6.12
CA ILE A 96 -2.04 3.43 6.95
C ILE A 96 -2.18 2.28 7.94
N ASP A 97 -3.42 2.00 8.37
CA ASP A 97 -3.72 0.91 9.29
C ASP A 97 -3.97 -0.41 8.54
N ASN A 98 -3.20 -1.44 8.90
CA ASN A 98 -3.26 -2.74 8.21
C ASN A 98 -4.59 -3.46 8.43
N PHE A 99 -5.20 -3.30 9.62
CA PHE A 99 -6.49 -3.90 9.94
C PHE A 99 -7.59 -3.24 9.11
N LEU A 100 -7.70 -1.90 9.10
CA LEU A 100 -8.68 -1.18 8.29
C LEU A 100 -8.49 -1.47 6.80
N ASN A 101 -7.25 -1.52 6.31
CA ASN A 101 -6.98 -1.86 4.92
C ASN A 101 -7.48 -3.27 4.57
N PHE A 102 -7.24 -4.25 5.44
CA PHE A 102 -7.78 -5.61 5.28
C PHE A 102 -9.32 -5.60 5.32
N TRP A 103 -9.89 -4.92 6.32
CA TRP A 103 -11.32 -4.87 6.56
C TRP A 103 -12.07 -4.26 5.38
N PHE A 104 -11.61 -3.12 4.86
CA PHE A 104 -12.22 -2.50 3.66
C PHE A 104 -12.12 -3.41 2.43
N ARG A 105 -10.95 -4.02 2.22
CA ARG A 105 -10.68 -4.83 1.02
C ARG A 105 -11.50 -6.11 0.98
N PHE A 106 -11.65 -6.78 2.11
CA PHE A 106 -12.18 -8.15 2.17
C PHE A 106 -13.49 -8.28 2.92
N ILE A 107 -13.72 -7.51 3.99
CA ILE A 107 -14.95 -7.61 4.79
C ILE A 107 -16.01 -6.67 4.23
N TYR A 108 -15.74 -5.36 4.23
CA TYR A 108 -16.71 -4.35 3.81
C TYR A 108 -17.14 -4.50 2.34
N ARG A 109 -16.17 -4.78 1.45
CA ARG A 109 -16.42 -5.03 0.03
C ARG A 109 -17.32 -6.25 -0.21
N ASN A 110 -17.20 -7.27 0.64
CA ASN A 110 -18.00 -8.48 0.56
C ASN A 110 -19.11 -8.52 1.62
N ARG A 111 -19.58 -7.35 2.10
CA ARG A 111 -20.57 -7.25 3.19
C ARG A 111 -21.84 -8.07 2.96
N SER A 112 -22.30 -8.21 1.72
CA SER A 112 -23.47 -9.05 1.40
C SER A 112 -23.22 -10.54 1.70
N ALA A 113 -22.03 -11.05 1.38
CA ALA A 113 -21.64 -12.41 1.74
C ALA A 113 -21.47 -12.57 3.26
N ILE A 114 -20.92 -11.56 3.94
CA ILE A 114 -20.79 -11.53 5.40
C ILE A 114 -22.17 -11.55 6.09
N GLU A 115 -23.11 -10.70 5.65
CA GLU A 115 -24.47 -10.58 6.19
C GLU A 115 -25.29 -11.86 6.00
N THR A 116 -25.02 -12.62 4.93
CA THR A 116 -25.66 -13.92 4.67
C THR A 116 -24.92 -15.11 5.30
N GLY A 117 -23.83 -14.87 6.03
CA GLY A 117 -23.04 -15.90 6.69
C GLY A 117 -22.17 -16.75 5.73
N ASN A 118 -22.01 -16.32 4.48
CA ASN A 118 -21.19 -17.01 3.49
C ASN A 118 -19.70 -16.66 3.64
N PHE A 119 -19.11 -17.04 4.76
CA PHE A 119 -17.71 -16.73 5.08
C PHE A 119 -16.72 -17.47 4.19
N ASP A 120 -17.06 -18.68 3.73
CA ASP A 120 -16.16 -19.46 2.87
C ASP A 120 -15.92 -18.77 1.53
N TYR A 121 -16.95 -18.14 0.94
CA TYR A 121 -16.78 -17.29 -0.23
C TYR A 121 -15.79 -16.14 0.03
N VAL A 122 -15.89 -15.47 1.18
CA VAL A 122 -14.97 -14.37 1.53
C VAL A 122 -13.56 -14.90 1.74
N LYS A 123 -13.39 -16.05 2.41
CA LYS A 123 -12.09 -16.71 2.57
C LYS A 123 -11.46 -17.06 1.21
N ASP A 124 -12.24 -17.52 0.25
CA ASP A 124 -11.75 -17.80 -1.11
C ASP A 124 -11.31 -16.51 -1.83
N VAL A 125 -12.06 -15.42 -1.69
CA VAL A 125 -11.66 -14.10 -2.20
C VAL A 125 -10.34 -13.64 -1.57
N VAL A 126 -10.18 -13.81 -0.25
CA VAL A 126 -8.92 -13.49 0.44
C VAL A 126 -7.79 -14.35 -0.12
N LYS A 127 -7.95 -15.68 -0.19
CA LYS A 127 -6.92 -16.59 -0.72
C LYS A 127 -6.49 -16.22 -2.15
N ARG A 128 -7.44 -15.88 -3.01
CA ARG A 128 -7.18 -15.44 -4.40
C ARG A 128 -6.33 -14.18 -4.45
N ASP A 129 -6.65 -13.17 -3.63
CA ASP A 129 -6.04 -11.84 -3.71
C ASP A 129 -4.91 -11.63 -2.69
N TYR A 130 -4.61 -12.64 -1.87
CA TYR A 130 -3.66 -12.58 -0.75
C TYR A 130 -2.28 -12.11 -1.18
N SER A 131 -1.76 -12.68 -2.28
CA SER A 131 -0.44 -12.36 -2.82
C SER A 131 -0.32 -10.87 -3.17
N THR A 132 -1.32 -10.30 -3.85
CA THR A 132 -1.32 -8.87 -4.20
C THR A 132 -1.46 -7.98 -2.98
N TYR A 133 -2.29 -8.37 -2.00
CA TYR A 133 -2.43 -7.64 -0.75
C TYR A 133 -1.12 -7.61 0.06
N CYS A 134 -0.49 -8.76 0.26
CA CYS A 134 0.78 -8.87 0.99
C CYS A 134 1.94 -8.21 0.25
N GLY A 135 1.95 -8.19 -1.09
CA GLY A 135 2.98 -7.51 -1.88
C GLY A 135 3.12 -6.03 -1.52
N ARG A 136 1.99 -5.30 -1.51
CA ARG A 136 1.98 -3.87 -1.12
C ARG A 136 2.38 -3.64 0.34
N MET A 137 1.99 -4.55 1.23
CA MET A 137 2.39 -4.48 2.64
C MET A 137 3.90 -4.70 2.78
N LEU A 138 4.48 -5.62 2.01
CA LEU A 138 5.90 -5.90 2.00
C LEU A 138 6.71 -4.73 1.43
N GLU A 139 6.23 -4.07 0.37
CA GLU A 139 6.82 -2.85 -0.15
C GLU A 139 6.93 -1.78 0.95
N TYR A 140 5.83 -1.53 1.67
CA TYR A 140 5.85 -0.56 2.76
C TYR A 140 6.77 -0.98 3.91
N PHE A 141 6.78 -2.25 4.27
CA PHE A 141 7.68 -2.78 5.29
C PHE A 141 9.14 -2.44 4.97
N TYR A 142 9.58 -2.66 3.74
CA TYR A 142 10.95 -2.35 3.34
C TYR A 142 11.27 -0.86 3.33
N HIS A 143 10.30 0.01 3.04
CA HIS A 143 10.50 1.47 3.19
C HIS A 143 10.80 1.82 4.64
N ASN A 144 10.05 1.26 5.60
CA ASN A 144 10.27 1.50 7.03
C ASN A 144 11.62 0.94 7.49
N VAL A 145 11.95 -0.30 7.11
CA VAL A 145 13.24 -0.92 7.41
C VAL A 145 14.40 -0.04 6.93
N PHE A 146 14.36 0.44 5.69
CA PHE A 146 15.41 1.31 5.15
C PHE A 146 15.47 2.65 5.90
N ALA A 147 14.34 3.19 6.31
CA ALA A 147 14.27 4.44 7.08
C ALA A 147 14.88 4.28 8.49
N GLU A 148 14.56 3.18 9.16
CA GLU A 148 15.06 2.85 10.50
C GLU A 148 16.58 2.66 10.53
N THR A 149 17.22 2.30 9.41
CA THR A 149 18.69 2.24 9.35
C THR A 149 19.38 3.59 9.61
N GLY A 150 18.66 4.72 9.42
CA GLY A 150 19.22 6.06 9.50
C GLY A 150 20.27 6.39 8.43
N LYS A 151 20.49 5.49 7.45
CA LYS A 151 21.54 5.64 6.43
C LYS A 151 21.14 6.54 5.27
N TYR A 152 19.85 6.69 4.98
CA TYR A 152 19.35 7.37 3.78
C TYR A 152 18.57 8.61 4.16
N ASN A 153 18.81 9.72 3.47
CA ASN A 153 18.09 10.97 3.72
C ASN A 153 16.79 11.07 2.91
N ARG A 154 16.62 10.23 1.88
CA ARG A 154 15.39 10.14 1.09
C ARG A 154 15.08 8.68 0.76
N ILE A 155 13.84 8.27 1.02
CA ILE A 155 13.35 6.92 0.72
C ILE A 155 11.95 7.05 0.12
N GLY A 156 11.66 6.29 -0.92
CA GLY A 156 10.35 6.24 -1.54
C GLY A 156 10.33 5.37 -2.79
N SER A 157 9.15 5.16 -3.35
CA SER A 157 9.01 4.47 -4.64
C SER A 157 9.20 5.47 -5.78
N TYR A 158 9.52 4.98 -6.96
CA TYR A 158 9.52 5.78 -8.19
C TYR A 158 8.44 5.24 -9.12
N TRP A 159 7.63 6.12 -9.69
CA TRP A 159 6.67 5.73 -10.73
C TRP A 159 6.39 6.88 -11.68
N GLU A 160 6.05 6.51 -12.91
CA GLU A 160 5.75 7.45 -13.99
C GLU A 160 4.25 7.60 -14.22
N LYS A 161 3.86 8.67 -14.93
CA LYS A 161 2.46 8.89 -15.32
C LYS A 161 1.95 7.71 -16.13
N GLY A 162 0.70 7.30 -15.86
CA GLY A 162 0.09 6.15 -16.52
C GLY A 162 0.68 4.79 -16.11
N ASN A 163 1.46 4.74 -15.02
CA ASN A 163 2.13 3.52 -14.54
C ASN A 163 3.02 2.87 -15.63
N SER A 164 3.63 3.67 -16.52
CA SER A 164 4.50 3.17 -17.60
C SER A 164 5.82 2.58 -17.10
N ASN A 165 6.24 2.96 -15.91
CA ASN A 165 7.43 2.48 -15.23
C ASN A 165 7.24 2.63 -13.72
N GLU A 166 7.71 1.65 -12.95
CA GLU A 166 7.61 1.62 -11.49
C GLU A 166 8.80 0.88 -10.88
N ILE A 167 9.30 1.42 -9.77
CA ILE A 167 10.36 0.86 -8.94
C ILE A 167 9.86 0.94 -7.51
N ASP A 168 9.81 -0.22 -6.86
CA ASP A 168 9.17 -0.40 -5.56
C ASP A 168 9.87 0.39 -4.46
N LEU A 169 11.21 0.46 -4.47
CA LEU A 169 12.01 1.22 -3.50
C LEU A 169 13.22 1.88 -4.15
N VAL A 170 13.42 3.14 -3.82
CA VAL A 170 14.64 3.92 -4.05
C VAL A 170 15.03 4.55 -2.73
N ALA A 171 16.29 4.38 -2.32
CA ALA A 171 16.84 4.98 -1.11
C ALA A 171 18.13 5.74 -1.46
N VAL A 172 18.22 7.00 -1.06
CA VAL A 172 19.31 7.91 -1.45
C VAL A 172 20.05 8.41 -0.23
N ASN A 173 21.37 8.36 -0.29
CA ASN A 173 22.28 9.03 0.63
C ASN A 173 23.08 10.09 -0.14
N ASP A 174 22.68 11.35 -0.03
CA ASP A 174 23.32 12.48 -0.73
C ASP A 174 24.74 12.77 -0.21
N MET A 175 25.00 12.50 1.07
CA MET A 175 26.30 12.75 1.70
C MET A 175 27.38 11.78 1.21
N LYS A 176 27.02 10.50 1.05
CA LYS A 176 27.91 9.45 0.54
C LYS A 176 27.82 9.27 -0.98
N LYS A 177 26.83 9.90 -1.61
CA LYS A 177 26.49 9.73 -3.03
C LYS A 177 26.19 8.27 -3.38
N GLU A 178 25.28 7.67 -2.62
CA GLU A 178 24.84 6.28 -2.80
C GLU A 178 23.34 6.26 -3.11
N VAL A 179 22.93 5.39 -4.02
CA VAL A 179 21.52 5.10 -4.34
C VAL A 179 21.31 3.59 -4.31
N VAL A 180 20.36 3.14 -3.51
CA VAL A 180 19.83 1.78 -3.59
C VAL A 180 18.54 1.80 -4.37
N VAL A 181 18.39 0.86 -5.30
CA VAL A 181 17.18 0.61 -6.06
C VAL A 181 16.78 -0.84 -5.83
N ALA A 182 15.50 -1.09 -5.51
CA ALA A 182 15.03 -2.44 -5.26
C ALA A 182 13.68 -2.74 -5.92
N ASP A 183 13.55 -3.99 -6.36
CA ASP A 183 12.27 -4.61 -6.70
C ASP A 183 11.89 -5.56 -5.55
N ILE A 184 10.63 -5.50 -5.16
CA ILE A 184 10.11 -6.18 -3.97
C ILE A 184 9.04 -7.17 -4.42
N LYS A 185 9.22 -8.45 -4.10
CA LYS A 185 8.25 -9.51 -4.45
C LYS A 185 8.15 -10.50 -3.31
N LEU A 186 6.96 -11.07 -3.10
CA LEU A 186 6.78 -12.12 -2.09
C LEU A 186 7.69 -13.33 -2.34
N ASN A 187 7.76 -13.78 -3.61
CA ASN A 187 8.67 -14.83 -4.07
C ASN A 187 9.85 -14.19 -4.80
N LYS A 188 11.06 -14.48 -4.34
CA LYS A 188 12.32 -13.96 -4.88
C LYS A 188 12.56 -14.33 -6.34
N GLU A 189 12.13 -15.50 -6.77
CA GLU A 189 12.31 -16.01 -8.15
C GLU A 189 11.57 -15.16 -9.20
N LYS A 190 10.59 -14.36 -8.78
CA LYS A 190 9.85 -13.46 -9.66
C LYS A 190 10.54 -12.12 -9.89
N ILE A 191 11.68 -11.87 -9.24
CA ILE A 191 12.41 -10.61 -9.35
C ILE A 191 13.35 -10.69 -10.55
N ASP A 192 13.19 -9.76 -11.48
CA ASP A 192 14.09 -9.59 -12.62
C ASP A 192 15.04 -8.41 -12.38
N LEU A 193 16.28 -8.72 -11.97
CA LEU A 193 17.31 -7.71 -11.74
C LEU A 193 17.74 -6.98 -13.02
N ASN A 194 17.70 -7.63 -14.18
CA ASN A 194 18.04 -6.97 -15.43
C ASN A 194 16.94 -5.97 -15.80
N GLY A 195 15.68 -6.38 -15.72
CA GLY A 195 14.54 -5.50 -15.87
C GLY A 195 14.56 -4.33 -14.88
N LEU A 196 14.96 -4.55 -13.62
CA LEU A 196 15.12 -3.47 -12.65
C LEU A 196 16.18 -2.44 -13.08
N LYS A 197 17.34 -2.89 -13.58
CA LYS A 197 18.39 -2.00 -14.10
C LYS A 197 17.89 -1.18 -15.29
N GLU A 198 17.15 -1.79 -16.21
CA GLU A 198 16.55 -1.10 -17.35
C GLU A 198 15.55 -0.02 -16.90
N LYS A 199 14.64 -0.37 -15.98
CA LYS A 199 13.66 0.57 -15.40
C LYS A 199 14.30 1.74 -14.64
N SER A 200 15.52 1.55 -14.14
CA SER A 200 16.26 2.55 -13.35
C SER A 200 16.80 3.72 -14.16
N GLY A 201 16.71 3.71 -15.51
CA GLY A 201 17.37 4.68 -16.39
C GLY A 201 17.15 6.15 -16.02
N ARG A 202 15.91 6.56 -15.69
CA ARG A 202 15.62 7.95 -15.27
C ARG A 202 16.15 8.27 -13.88
N VAL A 203 16.14 7.31 -12.95
CA VAL A 203 16.73 7.49 -11.62
C VAL A 203 18.25 7.64 -11.75
N ILE A 204 18.91 6.84 -12.58
CA ILE A 204 20.35 6.96 -12.87
C ILE A 204 20.68 8.35 -13.43
N ALA A 205 19.90 8.82 -14.41
CA ALA A 205 20.09 10.14 -15.00
C ALA A 205 19.92 11.29 -13.98
N ALA A 206 19.08 11.11 -12.96
CA ALA A 206 18.90 12.08 -11.89
C ALA A 206 20.09 12.13 -10.90
N TYR A 207 20.88 11.05 -10.79
CA TYR A 207 22.02 10.95 -9.86
C TYR A 207 23.33 10.52 -10.58
N PRO A 208 23.84 11.29 -11.56
CA PRO A 208 24.92 10.86 -12.46
C PRO A 208 26.30 10.63 -11.81
N LYS A 209 26.48 11.07 -10.56
CA LYS A 209 27.74 10.94 -9.79
C LYS A 209 27.61 10.01 -8.59
N TYR A 210 26.49 9.30 -8.46
CA TYR A 210 26.20 8.43 -7.34
C TYR A 210 26.54 6.98 -7.70
N GLN A 211 26.94 6.21 -6.70
CA GLN A 211 27.10 4.78 -6.81
C GLN A 211 25.72 4.11 -6.65
N PHE A 212 25.43 3.14 -7.51
CA PHE A 212 24.15 2.43 -7.51
C PHE A 212 24.30 0.99 -7.05
N GLU A 213 23.39 0.57 -6.17
CA GLU A 213 23.19 -0.81 -5.77
C GLU A 213 21.77 -1.26 -6.16
N TRP A 214 21.65 -2.43 -6.76
CA TRP A 214 20.36 -3.02 -7.14
C TRP A 214 20.09 -4.25 -6.27
N LEU A 215 18.95 -4.24 -5.60
CA LEU A 215 18.56 -5.30 -4.68
C LEU A 215 17.31 -6.04 -5.15
N SER A 216 17.30 -7.34 -4.89
CA SER A 216 16.11 -8.18 -4.92
C SER A 216 15.67 -8.45 -3.49
N LEU A 217 14.52 -7.93 -3.10
CA LEU A 217 14.01 -8.04 -1.74
C LEU A 217 12.74 -8.91 -1.72
N SER A 218 12.73 -9.95 -0.89
CA SER A 218 11.56 -10.81 -0.70
C SER A 218 11.23 -11.07 0.76
N LEU A 219 10.21 -11.89 1.05
CA LEU A 219 9.93 -12.33 2.42
C LEU A 219 11.13 -13.03 3.08
N GLU A 220 11.95 -13.72 2.29
CA GLU A 220 13.12 -14.45 2.77
C GLU A 220 14.23 -13.53 3.24
N ASP A 221 14.30 -12.31 2.70
CA ASP A 221 15.32 -11.34 3.02
C ASP A 221 15.02 -10.53 4.29
N ILE A 222 13.78 -10.59 4.83
CA ILE A 222 13.35 -9.82 6.01
C ILE A 222 14.31 -10.03 7.20
N ARG A 223 14.74 -11.28 7.44
CA ARG A 223 15.63 -11.62 8.56
C ARG A 223 17.00 -10.97 8.51
N LYS A 224 17.40 -10.41 7.37
CA LYS A 224 18.67 -9.67 7.23
C LYS A 224 18.58 -8.26 7.81
N PHE A 225 17.36 -7.79 8.10
CA PHE A 225 17.06 -6.42 8.51
C PHE A 225 16.35 -6.31 9.87
N LEU A 226 16.04 -7.45 10.51
CA LEU A 226 15.56 -7.54 11.89
C LEU A 226 16.74 -7.92 12.81
#